data_AF-A0A2I2GER0-F1
#
_entry.id   AF-A0A2I2GER0-F1
#
_cell.length_a   1.000
_cell.length_b   1.000
_cell.length_c   1.000
_cell.angle_alpha   90.00
_cell.angle_beta   90.00
_cell.angle_gamma   90.00
#
_symmetry.space_group_name_H-M   'P 1'
#
loop_
_entity.id
_entity.type
_entity.pdbx_description
1 polymer ?
#
loop_
_entity_poly.entity_id
_entity_poly.type
_entity_poly.pdbx_seq_one_letter_code
_entity_poly.pdbx_strand_id
1 'polypeptide(L)'
;MSSGTAFRCKVPNWVVLPCDRERNRQPAKLYKAPRNKLSKHKQEHVPLLPLPLEIINLIIMELDLPSIGMMRRVNTTGRLAVESLPAYSLLKKHASNTLRLMAVTKCAKHFSISWLFSEFCQPWCRSCGDFGPFLYFPTATRLCYKCNFVEPEYEIAETSLLRFNLAISLKQLRTIPIIHSFDLQPTRRFANITQAKALATEVHGSDKAIATARRAEVRKRWKAYERRVQKWERSTRNSCKPRGPMFSELRKYDTDHNRVFFSMRATAIFPYWDRQTRKIEPGVYCRACTYEAEELMDYWRYDGSVWDDYPSARWKAYHRAFLEADIPEHFLNCPAVKKNHDFRIRRALGINKRKGTDFIVKSKKASDV
;
A
#
# COMPACT_ATOMS: atom_id res chain seq x y z
N MET A 1 6.96 4.22 34.58
CA MET A 1 6.04 5.38 34.40
C MET A 1 5.16 5.10 33.19
N SER A 2 3.84 5.21 33.29
CA SER A 2 2.92 5.04 32.13
C SER A 2 2.71 6.34 31.33
N SER A 3 3.42 7.41 31.68
CA SER A 3 3.46 8.65 30.93
C SER A 3 4.70 8.71 30.02
N GLY A 4 4.57 9.38 28.88
CA GLY A 4 5.66 9.56 27.94
C GLY A 4 5.30 10.50 26.79
N THR A 5 6.29 10.81 25.96
CA THR A 5 6.10 11.65 24.77
C THR A 5 5.74 10.79 23.57
N ALA A 6 4.59 11.06 22.98
CA ALA A 6 4.13 10.46 21.74
C ALA A 6 4.06 11.52 20.63
N PHE A 7 3.96 11.08 19.38
CA PHE A 7 3.70 11.98 18.26
C PHE A 7 2.86 11.30 17.19
N ARG A 8 2.10 12.13 16.46
CA ARG A 8 1.35 11.69 15.26
C ARG A 8 2.23 11.92 14.04
N CYS A 9 2.65 10.83 13.40
CA CYS A 9 3.53 10.93 12.25
C CYS A 9 2.74 11.32 10.99
N LYS A 10 3.15 12.40 10.31
CA LYS A 10 2.48 12.85 9.07
C LYS A 10 2.79 11.91 7.89
N VAL A 11 4.00 11.36 7.86
CA VAL A 11 4.49 10.43 6.83
C VAL A 11 5.29 9.33 7.55
N PRO A 12 4.64 8.25 8.01
CA PRO A 12 5.26 7.23 8.85
C PRO A 12 6.36 6.42 8.16
N ASN A 13 6.45 6.44 6.83
CA ASN A 13 7.60 5.91 6.09
C ASN A 13 7.68 6.53 4.68
N TRP A 14 8.89 6.87 4.21
CA TRP A 14 9.16 7.36 2.86
C TRP A 14 9.03 6.27 1.77
N VAL A 15 9.12 4.99 2.15
CA VAL A 15 8.99 3.82 1.26
C VAL A 15 7.52 3.48 0.98
N VAL A 16 6.61 3.83 1.91
CA VAL A 16 5.16 3.75 1.67
C VAL A 16 4.81 4.73 0.55
N LEU A 17 3.87 4.35 -0.34
CA LEU A 17 3.54 5.13 -1.53
C LEU A 17 3.36 6.62 -1.19
N PRO A 18 4.30 7.50 -1.65
CA PRO A 18 4.31 8.87 -1.20
C PRO A 18 3.19 9.64 -1.88
N CYS A 19 2.28 10.19 -1.08
CA CYS A 19 1.18 11.02 -1.58
C CYS A 19 1.68 12.32 -2.25
N ASP A 20 2.85 12.84 -1.83
CA ASP A 20 3.37 14.12 -2.33
C ASP A 20 3.93 14.06 -3.75
N ARG A 21 4.38 12.88 -4.23
CA ARG A 21 4.92 12.74 -5.59
C ARG A 21 3.84 12.84 -6.68
N GLU A 22 2.57 12.67 -6.33
CA GLU A 22 1.46 12.96 -7.24
C GLU A 22 1.21 14.45 -7.43
N ARG A 23 1.58 15.33 -6.48
CA ARG A 23 1.37 16.79 -6.63
C ARG A 23 2.15 17.38 -7.81
N ASN A 24 3.28 16.78 -8.18
CA ASN A 24 4.12 17.24 -9.29
C ASN A 24 3.70 16.71 -10.66
N ARG A 25 2.77 15.75 -10.71
CA ARG A 25 2.04 15.50 -11.95
C ARG A 25 0.86 16.43 -11.95
N GLN A 26 0.67 17.19 -13.03
CA GLN A 26 -0.56 17.97 -13.21
C GLN A 26 -1.72 17.06 -12.80
N PRO A 27 -2.58 17.48 -11.85
CA PRO A 27 -3.70 16.66 -11.44
C PRO A 27 -4.43 16.28 -12.72
N ALA A 28 -4.49 14.99 -13.04
CA ALA A 28 -5.30 14.51 -14.16
C ALA A 28 -6.63 15.21 -14.00
N LYS A 29 -7.01 16.09 -14.95
CA LYS A 29 -8.09 17.08 -14.79
C LYS A 29 -9.26 16.41 -14.09
N LEU A 30 -9.32 16.53 -12.76
CA LEU A 30 -10.39 15.94 -11.99
C LEU A 30 -11.58 16.75 -12.45
N TYR A 31 -12.54 16.06 -13.08
CA TYR A 31 -13.75 16.67 -13.59
C TYR A 31 -14.28 17.67 -12.55
N LYS A 32 -14.18 18.96 -12.87
CA LYS A 32 -14.83 20.02 -12.11
C LYS A 32 -16.29 19.91 -12.51
N ALA A 33 -17.07 19.23 -11.67
CA ALA A 33 -18.51 19.21 -11.85
C ALA A 33 -19.00 20.65 -12.04
N PRO A 34 -19.90 20.91 -13.00
CA PRO A 34 -20.53 22.21 -13.17
C PRO A 34 -20.98 22.72 -11.80
N ARG A 35 -20.75 24.01 -11.53
CA ARG A 35 -21.31 24.66 -10.33
C ARG A 35 -22.79 24.29 -10.27
N ASN A 36 -23.28 23.92 -9.08
CA ASN A 36 -24.72 23.77 -8.81
C ASN A 36 -25.38 25.11 -9.16
N LYS A 37 -25.84 25.26 -10.40
CA LYS A 37 -26.83 26.26 -10.73
C LYS A 37 -28.12 25.68 -10.16
N LEU A 38 -28.58 26.25 -9.06
CA LEU A 38 -29.95 26.03 -8.56
C LEU A 38 -30.89 26.55 -9.65
N SER A 39 -31.16 25.69 -10.64
CA SER A 39 -32.20 25.94 -11.62
C SER A 39 -33.52 25.94 -10.87
N LYS A 40 -34.32 27.01 -11.02
CA LYS A 40 -35.69 27.12 -10.50
C LYS A 40 -36.68 26.14 -11.15
N HIS A 41 -36.21 25.16 -11.92
CA HIS A 41 -37.05 24.06 -12.36
C HIS A 41 -37.38 23.16 -11.17
N LYS A 42 -38.69 23.02 -10.92
CA LYS A 42 -39.28 22.00 -10.06
C LYS A 42 -38.61 20.67 -10.43
N GLN A 43 -37.68 20.20 -9.61
CA GLN A 43 -37.03 18.91 -9.83
C GLN A 43 -38.10 17.86 -9.64
N GLU A 44 -38.70 17.39 -10.72
CA GLU A 44 -39.33 16.08 -10.71
C GLU A 44 -38.23 15.10 -10.29
N HIS A 45 -38.41 14.52 -9.11
CA HIS A 45 -37.58 13.43 -8.64
C HIS A 45 -37.73 12.31 -9.66
N VAL A 46 -36.83 12.23 -10.64
CA VAL A 46 -36.65 11.00 -11.40
C VAL A 46 -35.86 10.09 -10.47
N PRO A 47 -36.50 9.09 -9.84
CA PRO A 47 -35.79 8.19 -8.95
C PRO A 47 -34.78 7.40 -9.80
N LEU A 48 -33.55 7.24 -9.29
CA LEU A 48 -32.51 6.46 -9.97
C LEU A 48 -32.98 5.05 -10.35
N LEU A 49 -33.90 4.51 -9.55
CA LEU A 49 -34.74 3.34 -9.73
C LEU A 49 -35.93 3.49 -8.75
N PRO A 50 -37.09 2.86 -8.98
CA PRO A 50 -38.21 2.80 -8.01
C PRO A 50 -37.87 1.87 -6.82
N LEU A 51 -36.71 2.06 -6.20
CA LEU A 51 -36.20 1.25 -5.09
C LEU A 51 -36.19 2.06 -3.79
N PRO A 52 -36.45 1.42 -2.63
CA PRO A 52 -36.24 2.05 -1.32
C PRO A 52 -34.79 2.52 -1.12
N LEU A 53 -34.60 3.56 -0.30
CA LEU A 53 -33.30 4.17 -0.05
C LEU A 53 -32.31 3.16 0.54
N GLU A 54 -32.79 2.25 1.38
CA GLU A 54 -32.01 1.18 2.01
C GLU A 54 -31.40 0.26 0.94
N ILE A 55 -32.19 -0.10 -0.06
CA ILE A 55 -31.75 -0.95 -1.18
C ILE A 55 -30.73 -0.21 -2.03
N ILE A 56 -30.97 1.08 -2.31
CA ILE A 56 -30.00 1.92 -3.04
C ILE A 56 -28.67 1.98 -2.27
N ASN A 57 -28.71 2.15 -0.95
CA ASN A 57 -27.51 2.18 -0.11
C ASN A 57 -26.76 0.85 -0.12
N LEU A 58 -27.48 -0.29 -0.06
CA LEU A 58 -26.87 -1.63 -0.18
C LEU A 58 -26.19 -1.81 -1.54
N ILE A 59 -26.85 -1.39 -2.63
CA ILE A 59 -26.25 -1.44 -3.97
C ILE A 59 -24.96 -0.60 -3.99
N ILE A 60 -25.00 0.66 -3.54
CA ILE A 60 -23.83 1.55 -3.55
C ILE A 60 -22.69 0.98 -2.67
N MET A 61 -23.02 0.33 -1.54
CA MET A 61 -22.02 -0.31 -0.67
C MET A 61 -21.26 -1.44 -1.37
N GLU A 62 -21.91 -2.16 -2.29
CA GLU A 62 -21.29 -3.24 -3.07
C GLU A 62 -20.57 -2.77 -4.34
N LEU A 63 -20.69 -1.49 -4.70
CA LEU A 63 -19.94 -0.93 -5.82
C LEU A 63 -18.47 -0.67 -5.47
N ASP A 64 -17.60 -0.86 -6.46
CA ASP A 64 -16.21 -0.44 -6.38
C ASP A 64 -16.04 1.08 -6.59
N LEU A 65 -14.86 1.59 -6.25
CA LEU A 65 -14.56 3.03 -6.39
C LEU A 65 -14.72 3.57 -7.83
N PRO A 66 -14.26 2.87 -8.89
CA PRO A 66 -14.54 3.26 -10.27
C PRO A 66 -16.04 3.36 -10.60
N SER A 67 -16.82 2.36 -10.21
CA SER A 67 -18.27 2.26 -10.48
C SER A 67 -19.04 3.36 -9.76
N ILE A 68 -18.66 3.67 -8.51
CA ILE A 68 -19.17 4.84 -7.79
C ILE A 68 -18.80 6.13 -8.50
N GLY A 69 -17.55 6.23 -8.97
CA GLY A 69 -17.10 7.36 -9.79
C GLY A 69 -17.95 7.56 -11.04
N MET A 70 -18.38 6.46 -11.69
CA MET A 70 -19.29 6.48 -12.84
C MET A 70 -20.71 6.86 -12.43
N MET A 71 -21.27 6.26 -11.37
CA MET A 71 -22.62 6.54 -10.89
C MET A 71 -22.81 8.02 -10.54
N ARG A 72 -21.80 8.64 -9.91
CA ARG A 72 -21.80 10.09 -9.61
C ARG A 72 -21.84 10.98 -10.86
N ARG A 73 -21.52 10.45 -12.04
CA ARG A 73 -21.48 11.17 -13.32
C ARG A 73 -22.74 10.96 -14.18
N VAL A 74 -23.59 9.99 -13.82
CA VAL A 74 -24.80 9.67 -14.60
C VAL A 74 -25.81 10.82 -14.51
N ASN A 75 -26.17 11.25 -13.30
CA ASN A 75 -27.09 12.37 -13.07
C ASN A 75 -26.93 12.94 -11.64
N THR A 76 -27.65 14.02 -11.34
CA THR A 76 -27.63 14.68 -10.02
C THR A 76 -28.12 13.77 -8.90
N THR A 77 -29.17 12.98 -9.14
CA THR A 77 -29.73 12.05 -8.15
C THR A 77 -28.70 11.00 -7.74
N GLY A 78 -27.99 10.39 -8.70
CA GLY A 78 -26.93 9.39 -8.50
C GLY A 78 -25.77 9.96 -7.71
N ARG A 79 -25.39 11.18 -8.02
CA ARG A 79 -24.40 11.92 -7.24
C ARG A 79 -24.86 12.13 -5.80
N LEU A 80 -26.09 12.58 -5.59
CA LEU A 80 -26.62 12.84 -4.24
C LEU A 80 -26.73 11.56 -3.41
N ALA A 81 -27.20 10.46 -4.00
CA ALA A 81 -27.30 9.15 -3.34
C ALA A 81 -25.93 8.63 -2.89
N VAL A 82 -24.90 8.78 -3.73
CA VAL A 82 -23.52 8.41 -3.36
C VAL A 82 -22.96 9.36 -2.30
N GLU A 83 -23.15 10.67 -2.44
CA GLU A 83 -22.59 11.66 -1.51
C GLU A 83 -23.31 11.67 -0.15
N SER A 84 -24.56 11.19 -0.07
CA SER A 84 -25.30 10.99 1.18
C SER A 84 -24.94 9.70 1.91
N LEU A 85 -24.32 8.71 1.24
CA LEU A 85 -23.89 7.46 1.88
C LEU A 85 -22.80 7.75 2.95
N PRO A 86 -23.08 7.51 4.25
CA PRO A 86 -22.14 7.88 5.31
C PRO A 86 -20.77 7.21 5.19
N ALA A 87 -20.74 5.92 4.81
CA ALA A 87 -19.51 5.15 4.62
C ALA A 87 -18.58 5.80 3.59
N TYR A 88 -19.12 6.13 2.42
CA TYR A 88 -18.35 6.79 1.35
C TYR A 88 -17.93 8.21 1.75
N SER A 89 -18.82 8.98 2.40
CA SER A 89 -18.52 10.33 2.85
C SER A 89 -17.36 10.36 3.86
N LEU A 90 -17.36 9.45 4.83
CA LEU A 90 -16.28 9.32 5.82
C LEU A 90 -14.95 8.90 5.18
N LEU A 91 -14.96 7.89 4.30
CA LEU A 91 -13.78 7.47 3.54
C LEU A 91 -13.21 8.62 2.69
N LYS A 92 -14.07 9.34 1.97
CA LYS A 92 -13.68 10.49 1.16
C LYS A 92 -13.11 11.62 2.02
N LYS A 93 -13.63 11.84 3.23
CA LYS A 93 -13.17 12.90 4.14
C LYS A 93 -11.83 12.56 4.78
N HIS A 94 -11.64 11.32 5.25
CA HIS A 94 -10.54 10.96 6.13
C HIS A 94 -9.47 10.07 5.48
N ALA A 95 -9.79 9.37 4.39
CA ALA A 95 -8.90 8.46 3.67
C ALA A 95 -8.73 8.83 2.18
N SER A 96 -9.00 10.08 1.80
CA SER A 96 -8.94 10.54 0.38
C SER A 96 -7.62 10.23 -0.32
N ASN A 97 -6.49 10.35 0.37
CA ASN A 97 -5.17 10.03 -0.18
C ASN A 97 -5.05 8.56 -0.54
N THR A 98 -5.52 7.66 0.32
CA THR A 98 -5.57 6.21 0.06
C THR A 98 -6.44 5.92 -1.15
N LEU A 99 -7.64 6.49 -1.23
CA LEU A 99 -8.55 6.29 -2.37
C LEU A 99 -7.92 6.78 -3.70
N ARG A 100 -7.19 7.90 -3.68
CA ARG A 100 -6.46 8.42 -4.85
C ARG A 100 -5.35 7.46 -5.27
N LEU A 101 -4.52 7.01 -4.32
CA LEU A 101 -3.46 6.06 -4.58
C LEU A 101 -4.02 4.74 -5.14
N MET A 102 -5.15 4.25 -4.63
CA MET A 102 -5.82 3.07 -5.19
C MET A 102 -6.28 3.30 -6.64
N ALA A 103 -6.79 4.49 -6.95
CA ALA A 103 -7.21 4.83 -8.32
C ALA A 103 -6.02 4.91 -9.28
N VAL A 104 -4.94 5.59 -8.88
CA VAL A 104 -3.74 5.79 -9.71
C VAL A 104 -2.96 4.49 -9.90
N THR A 105 -2.91 3.64 -8.87
CA THR A 105 -2.34 2.28 -8.96
C THR A 105 -3.28 1.27 -9.62
N LYS A 106 -4.50 1.68 -10.01
CA LYS A 106 -5.52 0.89 -10.71
C LYS A 106 -6.00 -0.36 -9.97
N CYS A 107 -5.85 -0.41 -8.64
CA CYS A 107 -6.32 -1.52 -7.82
C CYS A 107 -7.74 -1.30 -7.26
N ALA A 108 -8.24 -0.06 -7.33
CA ALA A 108 -9.54 0.35 -6.76
C ALA A 108 -10.76 -0.43 -7.24
N LYS A 109 -10.68 -1.10 -8.41
CA LYS A 109 -11.77 -1.90 -9.02
C LYS A 109 -12.00 -3.27 -8.36
N HIS A 110 -11.12 -3.67 -7.45
CA HIS A 110 -11.17 -5.00 -6.84
C HIS A 110 -11.91 -5.02 -5.50
N PHE A 111 -12.30 -3.86 -4.98
CA PHE A 111 -12.82 -3.74 -3.61
C PHE A 111 -14.07 -2.85 -3.59
N SER A 112 -15.11 -3.35 -2.92
CA SER A 112 -16.34 -2.59 -2.68
C SER A 112 -16.15 -1.53 -1.59
N ILE A 113 -17.06 -0.57 -1.50
CA ILE A 113 -17.08 0.40 -0.39
C ILE A 113 -17.33 -0.28 0.94
N SER A 114 -18.20 -1.30 0.97
CA SER A 114 -18.47 -2.09 2.16
C SER A 114 -17.18 -2.68 2.72
N TRP A 115 -16.37 -3.30 1.87
CA TRP A 115 -15.07 -3.87 2.24
C TRP A 115 -14.13 -2.79 2.79
N LEU A 116 -13.92 -1.70 2.03
CA LEU A 116 -13.02 -0.62 2.45
C LEU A 116 -13.47 0.05 3.75
N PHE A 117 -14.78 0.22 3.95
CA PHE A 117 -15.33 0.82 5.15
C PHE A 117 -15.22 -0.11 6.36
N SER A 118 -15.32 -1.43 6.16
CA SER A 118 -15.07 -2.41 7.23
C SER A 118 -13.63 -2.33 7.72
N GLU A 119 -12.66 -2.24 6.81
CA GLU A 119 -11.24 -2.06 7.14
C GLU A 119 -10.95 -0.69 7.75
N PHE A 120 -11.74 0.32 7.38
CA PHE A 120 -11.65 1.67 7.94
C PHE A 120 -12.13 1.71 9.40
N CYS A 121 -13.13 0.90 9.74
CA CYS A 121 -13.75 0.84 11.06
C CYS A 121 -13.15 -0.21 12.00
N GLN A 122 -12.01 -0.80 11.65
CA GLN A 122 -11.31 -1.77 12.49
C GLN A 122 -9.85 -1.31 12.66
N PRO A 123 -9.27 -1.33 13.87
CA PRO A 123 -7.94 -0.74 14.12
C PRO A 123 -6.76 -1.73 13.97
N TRP A 124 -7.03 -3.04 13.92
CA TRP A 124 -6.05 -4.08 14.14
C TRP A 124 -5.41 -4.60 12.85
N CYS A 125 -4.13 -4.92 12.94
CA CYS A 125 -3.40 -5.67 11.93
C CYS A 125 -3.98 -7.08 11.82
N ARG A 126 -4.37 -7.48 10.60
CA ARG A 126 -4.98 -8.80 10.38
C ARG A 126 -4.03 -9.98 10.64
N SER A 127 -2.71 -9.77 10.65
CA SER A 127 -1.73 -10.83 10.87
C SER A 127 -1.29 -10.98 12.33
N CYS A 128 -1.22 -9.88 13.11
CA CYS A 128 -0.60 -9.92 14.44
C CYS A 128 -1.36 -9.20 15.56
N GLY A 129 -2.49 -8.56 15.27
CA GLY A 129 -3.31 -7.87 16.29
C GLY A 129 -2.80 -6.51 16.76
N ASP A 130 -1.54 -6.12 16.47
CA ASP A 130 -1.06 -4.74 16.71
C ASP A 130 -1.90 -3.71 15.93
N PHE A 131 -1.89 -2.44 16.32
CA PHE A 131 -2.50 -1.38 15.52
C PHE A 131 -1.93 -1.35 14.08
N GLY A 132 -2.81 -1.37 13.09
CA GLY A 132 -2.46 -1.39 11.68
C GLY A 132 -2.69 -0.04 11.00
N PRO A 133 -1.71 0.87 10.94
CA PRO A 133 -1.89 2.20 10.33
C PRO A 133 -1.91 2.18 8.79
N PHE A 134 -1.86 1.01 8.15
CA PHE A 134 -1.70 0.88 6.71
C PHE A 134 -2.76 -0.02 6.09
N LEU A 135 -3.08 0.25 4.82
CA LEU A 135 -3.88 -0.61 3.96
C LEU A 135 -2.98 -1.16 2.85
N TYR A 136 -2.86 -2.48 2.80
CA TYR A 136 -2.16 -3.22 1.75
C TYR A 136 -3.09 -3.42 0.55
N PHE A 137 -2.72 -2.87 -0.61
CA PHE A 137 -3.61 -2.78 -1.77
C PHE A 137 -3.97 -4.09 -2.46
N PRO A 138 -3.09 -5.10 -2.58
CA PRO A 138 -3.43 -6.33 -3.29
C PRO A 138 -4.61 -7.10 -2.69
N THR A 139 -4.90 -6.93 -1.40
CA THR A 139 -6.02 -7.60 -0.73
C THR A 139 -6.92 -6.64 0.06
N ALA A 140 -6.65 -5.33 0.01
CA ALA A 140 -7.25 -4.31 0.87
C ALA A 140 -7.28 -4.77 2.34
N THR A 141 -6.12 -5.19 2.85
CA THR A 141 -5.98 -5.72 4.22
C THR A 141 -5.27 -4.69 5.08
N ARG A 142 -5.81 -4.39 6.27
CA ARG A 142 -5.12 -3.55 7.24
C ARG A 142 -3.94 -4.27 7.87
N LEU A 143 -2.77 -3.64 7.85
CA LEU A 143 -1.52 -4.20 8.35
C LEU A 143 -0.74 -3.21 9.21
N CYS A 144 0.01 -3.74 10.17
CA CYS A 144 1.11 -3.00 10.79
C CYS A 144 2.34 -3.01 9.88
N TYR A 145 3.28 -2.10 10.14
CA TYR A 145 4.49 -1.99 9.34
C TYR A 145 5.31 -3.29 9.36
N LYS A 146 5.48 -3.89 10.55
CA LYS A 146 6.26 -5.12 10.73
C LYS A 146 5.73 -6.21 9.81
N CYS A 147 4.44 -6.53 9.90
CA CYS A 147 3.85 -7.63 9.14
C CYS A 147 3.94 -7.37 7.63
N ASN A 148 3.60 -6.17 7.18
CA ASN A 148 3.71 -5.80 5.77
C ASN A 148 5.17 -5.87 5.23
N PHE A 149 6.16 -5.75 6.11
CA PHE A 149 7.56 -5.84 5.72
C PHE A 149 8.08 -7.29 5.71
N VAL A 150 7.78 -8.05 6.76
CA VAL A 150 8.46 -9.32 7.03
C VAL A 150 7.68 -10.54 6.56
N GLU A 151 6.35 -10.45 6.48
CA GLU A 151 5.53 -11.61 6.18
C GLU A 151 5.58 -11.92 4.67
N PRO A 152 5.95 -13.15 4.27
CA PRO A 152 5.97 -13.55 2.86
C PRO A 152 4.60 -13.41 2.17
N GLU A 153 3.52 -13.47 2.96
CA GLU A 153 2.15 -13.31 2.49
C GLU A 153 1.93 -11.97 1.75
N TYR A 154 2.61 -10.90 2.15
CA TYR A 154 2.43 -9.55 1.59
C TYR A 154 3.49 -9.17 0.54
N GLU A 155 4.38 -10.09 0.18
CA GLU A 155 5.36 -9.87 -0.88
C GLU A 155 4.69 -9.64 -2.24
N ILE A 156 5.23 -8.68 -3.00
CA ILE A 156 4.84 -8.44 -4.39
C ILE A 156 6.03 -8.63 -5.33
N ALA A 157 5.74 -9.04 -6.56
CA ALA A 157 6.73 -9.13 -7.63
C ALA A 157 6.18 -8.56 -8.93
N GLU A 158 7.07 -8.19 -9.84
CA GLU A 158 6.67 -7.73 -11.15
C GLU A 158 5.97 -8.84 -11.93
N THR A 159 4.86 -8.50 -12.59
CA THR A 159 4.04 -9.45 -13.36
C THR A 159 4.83 -10.17 -14.45
N SER A 160 5.87 -9.55 -15.01
CA SER A 160 6.79 -10.18 -15.98
C SER A 160 7.55 -11.36 -15.35
N LEU A 161 8.06 -11.17 -14.13
CA LEU A 161 8.76 -12.20 -13.37
C LEU A 161 7.82 -13.30 -12.92
N LEU A 162 6.62 -12.95 -12.46
CA LEU A 162 5.62 -13.93 -12.04
C LEU A 162 5.19 -14.83 -13.21
N ARG A 163 4.83 -14.23 -14.36
CA ARG A 163 4.45 -14.99 -15.56
C ARG A 163 5.54 -15.96 -15.99
N PHE A 164 6.79 -15.51 -15.96
CA PHE A 164 7.92 -16.34 -16.35
C PHE A 164 8.19 -17.46 -15.34
N ASN A 165 8.32 -17.12 -14.05
CA ASN A 165 8.73 -18.08 -13.02
C ASN A 165 7.60 -19.05 -12.63
N LEU A 166 6.34 -18.65 -12.77
CA LEU A 166 5.18 -19.49 -12.47
C LEU A 166 4.54 -20.10 -13.73
N ALA A 167 5.12 -19.83 -14.91
CA ALA A 167 4.62 -20.32 -16.20
C ALA A 167 3.12 -20.04 -16.43
N ILE A 168 2.63 -18.89 -15.99
CA ILE A 168 1.24 -18.45 -16.16
C ILE A 168 1.12 -17.33 -17.19
N SER A 169 -0.02 -17.29 -17.89
CA SER A 169 -0.33 -16.25 -18.87
C SER A 169 -0.72 -14.93 -18.20
N LEU A 170 -0.65 -13.83 -18.95
CA LEU A 170 -1.16 -12.54 -18.46
C LEU A 170 -2.68 -12.54 -18.26
N LYS A 171 -3.42 -13.35 -19.04
CA LYS A 171 -4.88 -13.46 -18.91
C LYS A 171 -5.25 -14.08 -17.56
N GLN A 172 -4.57 -15.17 -17.19
CA GLN A 172 -4.72 -15.79 -15.87
C GLN A 172 -4.34 -14.81 -14.76
N LEU A 173 -3.18 -14.15 -14.86
CA LEU A 173 -2.70 -13.24 -13.82
C LEU A 173 -3.61 -12.02 -13.58
N ARG A 174 -4.45 -11.64 -14.55
CA ARG A 174 -5.42 -10.52 -14.39
C ARG A 174 -6.62 -10.85 -13.49
N THR A 175 -6.78 -12.11 -13.10
CA THR A 175 -7.82 -12.54 -12.15
C THR A 175 -7.54 -12.05 -10.73
N ILE A 176 -6.26 -11.86 -10.37
CA ILE A 176 -5.85 -11.30 -9.10
C ILE A 176 -5.54 -9.80 -9.22
N PRO A 177 -5.56 -9.03 -8.12
CA PRO A 177 -5.27 -7.60 -8.14
C PRO A 177 -3.85 -7.27 -8.65
N ILE A 178 -3.78 -6.38 -9.64
CA ILE A 178 -2.52 -5.87 -10.20
C ILE A 178 -2.33 -4.41 -9.83
N ILE A 179 -1.20 -4.10 -9.19
CA ILE A 179 -0.82 -2.75 -8.77
C ILE A 179 0.09 -2.14 -9.84
N HIS A 180 -0.30 -0.98 -10.36
CA HIS A 180 0.51 -0.20 -11.29
C HIS A 180 1.39 0.78 -10.52
N SER A 181 2.71 0.76 -10.73
CA SER A 181 3.56 1.83 -10.21
C SER A 181 3.26 3.12 -10.94
N PHE A 182 3.05 4.21 -10.20
CA PHE A 182 2.87 5.50 -10.84
C PHE A 182 4.16 6.30 -10.89
N ASP A 183 5.06 6.15 -9.92
CA ASP A 183 6.28 6.93 -9.77
C ASP A 183 7.53 6.29 -10.42
N LEU A 184 7.38 5.14 -11.08
CA LEU A 184 8.43 4.53 -11.90
C LEU A 184 8.17 4.79 -13.39
N GLN A 185 9.25 5.07 -14.13
CA GLN A 185 9.24 5.16 -15.59
C GLN A 185 10.25 4.15 -16.16
N PRO A 186 9.82 3.20 -17.00
CA PRO A 186 8.43 2.96 -17.44
C PRO A 186 7.53 2.46 -16.31
N THR A 187 6.21 2.59 -16.48
CA THR A 187 5.21 2.02 -15.55
C THR A 187 5.36 0.51 -15.44
N ARG A 188 5.71 0.03 -14.24
CA ARG A 188 5.79 -1.38 -13.88
C ARG A 188 4.47 -1.87 -13.28
N ARG A 189 4.24 -3.17 -13.35
CA ARG A 189 3.02 -3.83 -12.83
C ARG A 189 3.42 -4.91 -11.85
N PHE A 190 2.86 -4.87 -10.66
CA PHE A 190 3.15 -5.78 -9.57
C PHE A 190 1.91 -6.57 -9.19
N ALA A 191 2.10 -7.78 -8.69
CA ALA A 191 1.05 -8.59 -8.08
C ALA A 191 1.62 -9.32 -6.86
N ASN A 192 0.72 -9.73 -5.95
CA ASN A 192 1.07 -10.50 -4.77
C ASN A 192 1.62 -11.89 -5.16
N ILE A 193 2.74 -12.28 -4.55
CA ILE A 193 3.44 -13.53 -4.89
C ILE A 193 2.62 -14.75 -4.44
N THR A 194 2.05 -14.70 -3.23
CA THR A 194 1.27 -15.80 -2.65
C THR A 194 0.02 -16.09 -3.46
N GLN A 195 -0.74 -15.06 -3.84
CA GLN A 195 -1.89 -15.17 -4.74
C GLN A 195 -1.49 -15.71 -6.12
N ALA A 196 -0.37 -15.24 -6.67
CA ALA A 196 0.11 -15.71 -7.97
C ALA A 196 0.56 -17.18 -7.92
N LYS A 197 1.18 -17.62 -6.81
CA LYS A 197 1.53 -19.04 -6.59
C LYS A 197 0.28 -19.90 -6.48
N ALA A 198 -0.70 -19.50 -5.67
CA ALA A 198 -1.98 -20.20 -5.54
C ALA A 198 -2.66 -20.38 -6.91
N LEU A 199 -2.72 -19.30 -7.70
CA LEU A 199 -3.25 -19.33 -9.08
C LEU A 199 -2.44 -20.26 -9.98
N ALA A 200 -1.11 -20.28 -9.87
CA ALA A 200 -0.26 -21.17 -10.65
C ALA A 200 -0.47 -22.64 -10.27
N THR A 201 -0.69 -22.93 -8.99
CA THR A 201 -1.02 -24.26 -8.50
C THR A 201 -2.38 -24.70 -9.02
N GLU A 202 -3.37 -23.81 -9.09
CA GLU A 202 -4.67 -24.11 -9.71
C GLU A 202 -4.53 -24.43 -11.21
N VAL A 203 -3.69 -23.69 -11.93
CA VAL A 203 -3.48 -23.86 -13.39
C VAL A 203 -2.68 -25.12 -13.73
N HIS A 204 -1.63 -25.41 -12.98
CA HIS A 204 -0.67 -26.49 -13.29
C HIS A 204 -0.85 -27.74 -12.42
N GLY A 205 -1.66 -27.67 -11.36
CA GLY A 205 -1.96 -28.74 -10.41
C GLY A 205 -0.90 -28.97 -9.33
N SER A 206 0.38 -28.69 -9.58
CA SER A 206 1.45 -28.89 -8.59
C SER A 206 2.69 -28.03 -8.84
N ASP A 207 3.50 -27.80 -7.79
CA ASP A 207 4.79 -27.11 -7.90
C ASP A 207 5.76 -27.79 -8.88
N LYS A 208 5.72 -29.13 -8.95
CA LYS A 208 6.53 -29.91 -9.90
C LYS A 208 6.11 -29.62 -11.35
N ALA A 209 4.81 -29.52 -11.61
CA ALA A 209 4.29 -29.16 -12.92
C ALA A 209 4.65 -27.72 -13.29
N ILE A 210 4.54 -26.77 -12.36
CA ILE A 210 4.98 -25.38 -12.54
C ILE A 210 6.48 -25.35 -12.92
N ALA A 211 7.33 -26.05 -12.18
CA ALA A 211 8.76 -26.11 -12.45
C ALA A 211 9.07 -26.70 -13.83
N THR A 212 8.31 -27.72 -14.26
CA THR A 212 8.44 -28.36 -15.56
C THR A 212 8.03 -27.42 -16.70
N ALA A 213 6.88 -26.75 -16.57
CA ALA A 213 6.40 -25.75 -17.51
C ALA A 213 7.39 -24.57 -17.63
N ARG A 214 7.93 -24.09 -16.49
CA ARG A 214 8.98 -23.07 -16.46
C ARG A 214 10.23 -23.52 -17.23
N ARG A 215 10.72 -24.74 -17.00
CA ARG A 215 11.88 -25.29 -17.74
C ARG A 215 11.61 -25.37 -19.24
N ALA A 216 10.39 -25.71 -19.65
CA ALA A 216 10.01 -25.73 -21.07
C ALA A 216 10.07 -24.32 -21.69
N GLU A 217 9.57 -23.29 -20.98
CA GLU A 217 9.65 -21.89 -21.44
C GLU A 217 11.10 -21.38 -21.49
N VAL A 218 11.94 -21.76 -20.52
CA VAL A 218 13.40 -21.48 -20.54
C VAL A 218 14.03 -22.04 -21.81
N ARG A 219 13.78 -23.33 -22.12
CA ARG A 219 14.30 -23.99 -23.33
C ARG A 219 13.83 -23.29 -24.60
N LYS A 220 12.56 -22.86 -24.66
CA LYS A 220 12.02 -22.12 -25.80
C LYS A 220 12.74 -20.79 -26.01
N ARG A 221 12.99 -20.03 -24.94
CA ARG A 221 13.74 -18.78 -24.99
C ARG A 221 15.19 -18.98 -25.42
N TRP A 222 15.83 -20.04 -24.92
CA TRP A 222 17.19 -20.39 -25.31
C TRP A 222 17.29 -20.70 -26.81
N LYS A 223 16.40 -21.55 -27.33
CA LYS A 223 16.31 -21.82 -28.79
C LYS A 223 16.07 -20.54 -29.61
N ALA A 224 15.21 -19.64 -29.13
CA ALA A 224 14.98 -18.36 -29.81
C ALA A 224 16.23 -17.45 -29.77
N TYR A 225 16.98 -17.48 -28.67
CA TYR A 225 18.26 -16.77 -28.54
C TYR A 225 19.31 -17.33 -29.50
N GLU A 226 19.51 -18.65 -29.54
CA GLU A 226 20.43 -19.32 -30.47
C GLU A 226 20.13 -18.94 -31.93
N ARG A 227 18.85 -18.90 -32.33
CA ARG A 227 18.45 -18.44 -33.68
C ARG A 227 18.87 -16.99 -33.94
N ARG A 228 18.76 -16.09 -32.94
CA ARG A 228 19.20 -14.70 -33.07
C ARG A 228 20.71 -14.61 -33.20
N VAL A 229 21.46 -15.41 -32.44
CA VAL A 229 22.92 -15.51 -32.52
C VAL A 229 23.34 -15.99 -33.92
N GLN A 230 22.78 -17.10 -34.40
CA GLN A 230 23.07 -17.62 -35.74
C GLN A 230 22.76 -16.60 -36.84
N LYS A 231 21.64 -15.87 -36.74
CA LYS A 231 21.30 -14.81 -37.71
C LYS A 231 22.32 -13.66 -37.65
N TRP A 232 22.75 -13.28 -36.45
CA TRP A 232 23.75 -12.22 -36.25
C TRP A 232 25.11 -12.63 -36.85
N GLU A 233 25.57 -13.86 -36.63
CA GLU A 233 26.81 -14.44 -37.20
C GLU A 233 26.78 -14.53 -38.74
N ARG A 234 25.60 -14.74 -39.35
CA ARG A 234 25.47 -14.78 -40.81
C ARG A 234 25.46 -13.39 -41.46
N SER A 235 25.01 -12.36 -40.74
CA SER A 235 24.92 -10.99 -41.24
C SER A 235 26.26 -10.25 -41.33
N THR A 236 27.35 -10.90 -40.92
CA THR A 236 28.64 -10.30 -40.55
C THR A 236 29.63 -10.13 -41.71
N ARG A 237 29.19 -10.07 -42.97
CA ARG A 237 30.08 -9.90 -44.15
C ARG A 237 30.47 -8.45 -44.47
N ASN A 238 29.85 -7.43 -43.85
CA ASN A 238 30.15 -6.01 -44.09
C ASN A 238 30.57 -5.25 -42.81
N SER A 239 31.37 -4.20 -43.01
CA SER A 239 32.52 -3.73 -42.22
C SER A 239 32.29 -3.12 -40.82
N CYS A 240 31.10 -3.24 -40.22
CA CYS A 240 30.85 -2.78 -38.84
C CYS A 240 29.97 -3.78 -38.10
N LYS A 241 30.49 -4.41 -37.04
CA LYS A 241 29.74 -5.42 -36.25
C LYS A 241 28.67 -4.73 -35.39
N PRO A 242 27.36 -4.98 -35.61
CA PRO A 242 26.36 -4.58 -34.64
C PRO A 242 26.57 -5.36 -33.34
N ARG A 243 26.17 -4.78 -32.21
CA ARG A 243 26.25 -5.45 -30.90
C ARG A 243 25.56 -6.81 -30.97
N GLY A 244 26.25 -7.85 -30.53
CA GLY A 244 25.71 -9.20 -30.49
C GLY A 244 24.41 -9.28 -29.70
N PRO A 245 23.49 -10.19 -30.07
CA PRO A 245 22.28 -10.39 -29.31
C PRO A 245 22.64 -10.78 -27.88
N MET A 246 22.01 -10.10 -26.91
CA MET A 246 22.16 -10.43 -25.50
C MET A 246 21.07 -11.44 -25.10
N PHE A 247 21.45 -12.42 -24.28
CA PHE A 247 20.49 -13.24 -23.57
C PHE A 247 19.97 -12.45 -22.37
N SER A 248 18.67 -12.21 -22.31
CA SER A 248 18.07 -11.57 -21.13
C SER A 248 18.02 -12.61 -20.02
N GLU A 249 18.83 -12.37 -18.99
CA GLU A 249 18.95 -13.28 -17.85
C GLU A 249 17.61 -13.46 -17.14
N LEU A 250 17.34 -14.70 -16.73
CA LEU A 250 16.06 -15.13 -16.23
C LEU A 250 16.00 -14.93 -14.72
N ARG A 251 15.72 -13.70 -14.32
CA ARG A 251 15.65 -13.33 -12.89
C ARG A 251 14.52 -14.08 -12.19
N LYS A 252 14.81 -14.66 -11.03
CA LYS A 252 13.79 -15.21 -10.13
C LYS A 252 13.19 -14.07 -9.30
N TYR A 253 11.91 -14.15 -8.97
CA TYR A 253 11.27 -13.14 -8.11
C TYR A 253 11.82 -13.20 -6.68
N ASP A 254 11.85 -14.39 -6.07
CA ASP A 254 13.08 -15.09 -5.69
C ASP A 254 14.24 -14.35 -5.02
N THR A 255 15.08 -13.78 -5.89
CA THR A 255 16.38 -13.22 -5.57
C THR A 255 16.40 -11.69 -5.74
N ASP A 256 15.23 -11.06 -5.91
CA ASP A 256 15.17 -9.61 -6.05
C ASP A 256 15.43 -8.96 -4.69
N HIS A 257 16.61 -8.35 -4.54
CA HIS A 257 17.01 -7.63 -3.32
C HIS A 257 16.07 -6.45 -3.01
N ASN A 258 15.21 -6.06 -3.96
CA ASN A 258 14.18 -5.03 -3.79
C ASN A 258 12.80 -5.57 -3.38
N ARG A 259 12.62 -6.88 -3.10
CA ARG A 259 11.32 -7.49 -2.68
C ARG A 259 10.60 -6.65 -1.62
N VAL A 260 11.34 -6.35 -0.56
CA VAL A 260 10.92 -5.57 0.60
C VAL A 260 10.52 -4.14 0.22
N PHE A 261 11.33 -3.49 -0.62
CA PHE A 261 11.07 -2.13 -1.12
C PHE A 261 9.75 -2.09 -1.90
N PHE A 262 9.42 -3.14 -2.65
CA PHE A 262 8.20 -3.19 -3.42
C PHE A 262 6.94 -3.41 -2.57
N SER A 263 6.96 -4.26 -1.54
CA SER A 263 5.77 -4.51 -0.69
C SER A 263 5.23 -3.21 -0.06
N MET A 264 6.13 -2.37 0.45
CA MET A 264 5.77 -1.06 0.98
C MET A 264 5.20 -0.10 -0.09
N ARG A 265 5.54 -0.33 -1.37
CA ARG A 265 5.03 0.44 -2.52
C ARG A 265 3.72 -0.11 -3.09
N ALA A 266 3.12 -1.10 -2.45
CA ALA A 266 1.72 -1.48 -2.66
C ALA A 266 0.85 -1.16 -1.42
N THR A 267 1.32 -0.24 -0.58
CA THR A 267 0.70 0.08 0.70
C THR A 267 0.52 1.59 0.83
N ALA A 268 -0.54 2.01 1.51
CA ALA A 268 -0.76 3.41 1.85
C ALA A 268 -1.20 3.55 3.31
N ILE A 269 -0.99 4.74 3.87
CA ILE A 269 -1.53 5.11 5.19
C ILE A 269 -3.05 4.98 5.13
N PHE A 270 -3.64 4.39 6.16
CA PHE A 270 -5.07 4.23 6.26
C PHE A 270 -5.51 4.39 7.72
N PRO A 271 -6.11 5.54 8.09
CA PRO A 271 -6.47 5.78 9.47
C PRO A 271 -7.63 4.86 9.92
N TYR A 272 -7.78 4.71 11.22
CA TYR A 272 -8.91 4.00 11.84
C TYR A 272 -10.00 5.00 12.21
N TRP A 273 -11.25 4.67 11.90
CA TRP A 273 -12.44 5.40 12.34
C TRP A 273 -13.17 4.62 13.43
N ASP A 274 -13.20 5.21 14.62
CA ASP A 274 -13.96 4.67 15.72
C ASP A 274 -15.44 5.06 15.58
N ARG A 275 -16.29 4.05 15.41
CA ARG A 275 -17.74 4.25 15.28
C ARG A 275 -18.39 4.73 16.57
N GLN A 276 -17.84 4.36 17.72
CA GLN A 276 -18.39 4.71 19.03
C GLN A 276 -18.05 6.16 19.37
N THR A 277 -16.76 6.53 19.29
CA THR A 277 -16.32 7.88 19.64
C THR A 277 -16.47 8.89 18.49
N ARG A 278 -16.73 8.42 17.25
CA ARG A 278 -16.76 9.21 16.02
C ARG A 278 -15.45 10.00 15.81
N LYS A 279 -14.33 9.39 16.20
CA LYS A 279 -12.98 9.98 16.06
C LYS A 279 -12.15 9.20 15.06
N ILE A 280 -11.21 9.92 14.45
CA ILE A 280 -10.23 9.36 13.55
C ILE A 280 -8.89 9.19 14.28
N GLU A 281 -8.31 8.01 14.18
CA GLU A 281 -7.01 7.68 14.75
C GLU A 281 -6.04 7.27 13.63
N PRO A 282 -5.05 8.12 13.30
CA PRO A 282 -4.02 7.79 12.30
C PRO A 282 -2.90 6.89 12.85
N GLY A 283 -2.92 6.59 14.15
CA GLY A 283 -1.83 5.94 14.88
C GLY A 283 -0.86 6.93 15.52
N VAL A 284 -0.41 6.59 16.72
CA VAL A 284 0.60 7.34 17.48
C VAL A 284 1.88 6.54 17.62
N TYR A 285 3.01 7.22 17.74
CA TYR A 285 4.34 6.62 17.83
C TYR A 285 5.06 7.09 19.09
N CYS A 286 5.84 6.20 19.71
CA CYS A 286 6.69 6.55 20.84
C CYS A 286 7.87 7.41 20.36
N ARG A 287 8.00 8.63 20.92
CA ARG A 287 9.08 9.55 20.55
C ARG A 287 10.45 9.02 20.95
N ALA A 288 10.58 8.38 22.12
CA ALA A 288 11.83 7.79 22.57
C ALA A 288 12.31 6.64 21.67
N CYS A 289 11.42 5.70 21.30
CA CYS A 289 11.73 4.64 20.33
C CYS A 289 12.15 5.20 18.98
N THR A 290 11.51 6.30 18.57
CA THR A 290 11.82 6.97 17.31
C THR A 290 13.20 7.62 17.34
N TYR A 291 13.49 8.33 18.44
CA TYR A 291 14.74 9.05 18.65
C TYR A 291 15.95 8.11 18.65
N GLU A 292 15.91 7.00 19.41
CA GLU A 292 17.04 6.05 19.46
C GLU A 292 17.36 5.43 18.10
N ALA A 293 16.33 5.09 17.32
CA ALA A 293 16.54 4.53 15.99
C ALA A 293 17.07 5.59 15.01
N GLU A 294 16.61 6.84 15.12
CA GLU A 294 17.10 7.95 14.30
C GLU A 294 18.55 8.33 14.60
N GLU A 295 18.96 8.33 15.87
CA GLU A 295 20.37 8.55 16.25
C GLU A 295 21.27 7.49 15.62
N LEU A 296 20.90 6.22 15.71
CA LEU A 296 21.66 5.12 15.10
C LEU A 296 21.71 5.23 13.57
N MET A 297 20.59 5.54 12.91
CA MET A 297 20.57 5.69 11.45
C MET A 297 21.53 6.78 10.93
N ASP A 298 21.74 7.85 11.69
CA ASP A 298 22.73 8.89 11.35
C ASP A 298 24.16 8.32 11.43
N TYR A 299 24.45 7.33 12.30
CA TYR A 299 25.72 6.60 12.32
C TYR A 299 25.88 5.66 11.10
N TRP A 300 24.89 4.83 10.79
CA TRP A 300 24.94 3.84 9.68
C TRP A 300 24.99 4.48 8.28
N ARG A 301 24.63 5.77 8.16
CA ARG A 301 24.81 6.53 6.91
C ARG A 301 26.28 6.63 6.48
N TYR A 302 27.22 6.48 7.41
CA TYR A 302 28.66 6.55 7.12
C TYR A 302 29.28 5.21 6.69
N ASP A 303 28.66 4.05 6.96
CA ASP A 303 29.23 2.73 6.68
C ASP A 303 28.51 1.92 5.58
N GLY A 304 27.31 2.32 5.16
CA GLY A 304 26.57 1.69 4.06
C GLY A 304 25.78 0.42 4.41
N SER A 305 25.73 0.01 5.69
CA SER A 305 25.14 -1.26 6.15
C SER A 305 23.71 -1.14 6.72
N VAL A 306 22.96 -0.09 6.34
CA VAL A 306 21.62 0.27 6.87
C VAL A 306 20.58 -0.87 6.82
N TRP A 307 20.81 -1.92 6.02
CA TRP A 307 19.85 -3.00 5.77
C TRP A 307 20.21 -4.36 6.38
N ASP A 308 21.44 -4.55 6.89
CA ASP A 308 21.92 -5.86 7.33
C ASP A 308 21.34 -6.30 8.68
N ASP A 309 20.86 -5.34 9.49
CA ASP A 309 20.35 -5.57 10.85
C ASP A 309 18.81 -5.59 10.93
N TYR A 310 18.15 -5.88 9.80
CA TYR A 310 16.70 -5.84 9.65
C TYR A 310 16.09 -7.26 9.70
N PRO A 311 15.04 -7.55 10.51
CA PRO A 311 14.35 -6.66 11.46
C PRO A 311 14.86 -6.79 12.90
N SER A 312 15.70 -5.87 13.36
CA SER A 312 16.05 -5.75 14.79
C SER A 312 14.85 -5.31 15.65
N ALA A 313 14.93 -5.59 16.96
CA ALA A 313 13.92 -5.15 17.93
C ALA A 313 13.73 -3.62 17.94
N ARG A 314 14.82 -2.87 17.75
CA ARG A 314 14.80 -1.40 17.63
C ARG A 314 14.01 -0.94 16.42
N TRP A 315 14.22 -1.57 15.26
CA TRP A 315 13.48 -1.23 14.04
C TRP A 315 11.98 -1.53 14.16
N LYS A 316 11.63 -2.66 14.78
CA LYS A 316 10.23 -2.99 15.10
C LYS A 316 9.62 -1.90 15.98
N ALA A 317 10.32 -1.43 17.01
CA ALA A 317 9.87 -0.34 17.89
C ALA A 317 9.76 1.00 17.16
N TYR A 318 10.68 1.31 16.25
CA TYR A 318 10.66 2.53 15.41
C TYR A 318 9.39 2.62 14.57
N HIS A 319 8.92 1.50 14.02
CA HIS A 319 7.74 1.46 13.15
C HIS A 319 6.43 1.07 13.83
N ARG A 320 6.47 0.68 15.11
CA ARG A 320 5.25 0.32 15.83
C ARG A 320 4.38 1.56 16.05
N ALA A 321 3.17 1.50 15.53
CA ALA A 321 2.11 2.45 15.81
C ALA A 321 1.20 1.87 16.89
N PHE A 322 0.53 2.75 17.62
CA PHE A 322 -0.40 2.41 18.68
C PHE A 322 -1.69 3.21 18.51
N LEU A 323 -2.79 2.73 19.09
CA LEU A 323 -3.89 3.61 19.45
C LEU A 323 -3.43 4.56 20.56
N GLU A 324 -4.04 5.73 20.63
CA GLU A 324 -3.69 6.71 21.67
C GLU A 324 -4.01 6.18 23.07
N ALA A 325 -5.05 5.34 23.18
CA ALA A 325 -5.43 4.69 24.43
C ALA A 325 -4.44 3.60 24.90
N ASP A 326 -3.71 2.97 23.97
CA ASP A 326 -2.88 1.78 24.25
C ASP A 326 -1.40 2.14 24.49
N ILE A 327 -0.94 3.29 23.99
CA ILE A 327 0.47 3.69 24.12
C ILE A 327 0.96 3.85 25.58
N PRO A 328 0.15 4.20 26.60
CA PRO A 328 0.60 4.21 28.00
C PRO A 328 1.14 2.86 28.49
N GLU A 329 0.56 1.75 28.03
CA GLU A 329 1.02 0.41 28.39
C GLU A 329 2.41 0.14 27.82
N HIS A 330 2.67 0.58 26.59
CA HIS A 330 4.00 0.51 25.99
C HIS A 330 5.05 1.26 26.82
N PHE A 331 4.71 2.43 27.36
CA PHE A 331 5.66 3.24 28.13
C PHE A 331 6.15 2.57 29.42
N LEU A 332 5.33 1.72 30.05
CA LEU A 332 5.72 0.98 31.26
C LEU A 332 6.96 0.09 31.02
N ASN A 333 7.01 -0.54 29.86
CA ASN A 333 8.00 -1.56 29.52
C ASN A 333 9.02 -1.09 28.49
N CYS A 334 8.90 0.14 27.97
CA CYS A 334 9.76 0.64 26.91
C CYS A 334 11.18 0.98 27.42
N PRO A 335 12.24 0.30 26.95
CA PRO A 335 13.62 0.61 27.35
C PRO A 335 14.05 2.02 26.94
N ALA A 336 13.61 2.50 25.77
CA ALA A 336 13.96 3.81 25.26
C ALA A 336 13.36 4.95 26.10
N VAL A 337 12.13 4.78 26.59
CA VAL A 337 11.49 5.75 27.49
C VAL A 337 12.26 5.84 28.81
N LYS A 338 12.76 4.72 29.34
CA LYS A 338 13.54 4.68 30.60
C LYS A 338 14.86 5.45 30.52
N LYS A 339 15.39 5.71 29.32
CA LYS A 339 16.63 6.50 29.15
C LYS A 339 16.43 8.01 29.26
N ASN A 340 15.19 8.51 29.35
CA ASN A 340 14.87 9.93 29.58
C ASN A 340 15.59 10.89 28.61
N HIS A 341 15.51 10.60 27.31
CA HIS A 341 16.09 11.44 26.26
C HIS A 341 15.58 12.89 26.30
N ASP A 342 16.48 13.88 26.16
CA ASP A 342 16.09 15.27 25.96
C ASP A 342 15.83 15.55 24.47
N PHE A 343 14.56 15.58 24.09
CA PHE A 343 14.14 15.83 22.71
C PHE A 343 14.40 17.28 22.23
N ARG A 344 14.78 18.21 23.13
CA ARG A 344 15.16 19.58 22.77
C ARG A 344 16.57 19.64 22.21
N ILE A 345 17.45 18.76 22.66
CA ILE A 345 18.81 18.60 22.16
C ILE A 345 18.74 17.86 20.82
N ARG A 346 18.56 18.63 19.74
CA ARG A 346 18.52 18.12 18.37
C ARG A 346 19.94 17.80 17.89
N ARG A 347 20.45 16.60 18.18
CA ARG A 347 21.72 16.13 17.61
C ARG A 347 21.64 15.79 16.12
N ALA A 348 20.49 15.33 15.64
CA ALA A 348 20.39 14.74 14.31
C ALA A 348 20.20 15.77 13.17
N LEU A 349 20.98 15.62 12.09
CA LEU A 349 20.98 16.45 10.88
C LEU A 349 20.29 15.76 9.67
N GLY A 350 19.68 14.58 9.85
CA GLY A 350 19.22 13.72 8.76
C GLY A 350 17.91 14.07 8.04
N ILE A 351 17.88 13.80 6.73
CA ILE A 351 16.73 13.86 5.80
C ILE A 351 15.62 12.83 6.17
N ASN A 352 15.96 11.81 6.98
CA ASN A 352 15.10 10.66 7.29
C ASN A 352 14.25 10.82 8.57
N LYS A 353 14.23 12.00 9.19
CA LYS A 353 13.45 12.24 10.41
C LYS A 353 11.95 12.16 10.19
N ARG A 354 11.25 11.45 11.08
CA ARG A 354 9.80 11.48 11.11
C ARG A 354 9.30 12.83 11.64
N LYS A 355 8.62 13.56 10.76
CA LYS A 355 7.94 14.80 11.10
C LYS A 355 6.61 14.50 11.77
N GLY A 356 6.33 15.20 12.86
CA GLY A 356 5.09 15.13 13.62
C GLY A 356 5.12 16.08 14.80
N THR A 357 3.94 16.40 15.33
CA THR A 357 3.80 17.23 16.52
C THR A 357 3.82 16.33 17.74
N ASP A 358 4.70 16.64 18.69
CA ASP A 358 4.83 15.92 19.95
C ASP A 358 3.74 16.33 20.92
N PHE A 359 3.30 15.38 21.74
CA PHE A 359 2.38 15.62 22.84
C PHE A 359 2.67 14.64 23.97
N ILE A 360 2.31 15.05 25.19
CA ILE A 360 2.52 14.24 26.39
C ILE A 360 1.27 13.40 26.61
N VAL A 361 1.44 12.08 26.71
CA VAL A 361 0.38 11.18 27.15
C VAL A 361 0.57 10.96 28.65
N LYS A 362 -0.45 11.33 29.43
CA LYS A 362 -0.43 11.17 30.89
C LYS A 362 -0.85 9.74 31.25
N SER A 363 -0.41 9.28 32.42
CA SER A 363 -0.92 8.03 33.00
C SER A 363 -2.42 8.17 33.27
N LYS A 364 -3.23 7.16 32.91
CA LYS A 364 -4.60 7.05 33.45
C LYS A 364 -4.48 7.00 34.98
N LYS A 365 -5.13 7.93 35.69
CA LYS A 365 -5.29 7.79 37.15
C LYS A 365 -6.27 6.65 37.40
N ALA A 366 -6.09 5.92 38.49
CA ALA A 366 -6.94 4.78 38.87
C ALA A 366 -8.41 5.15 39.16
N SER A 367 -8.81 6.42 39.00
CA SER A 367 -10.12 6.96 39.35
C SER A 367 -11.13 7.04 38.19
N ASP A 368 -10.76 6.63 36.98
CA ASP A 368 -11.62 6.80 35.79
C ASP A 368 -12.08 5.45 35.18
N VAL A 369 -12.38 4.46 36.04
CA VAL A 369 -13.05 3.19 35.64
C VAL A 369 -14.54 3.27 35.96
#